data_AF-A0A2V7VS87-F1
#
_entry.id   AF-A0A2V7VS87-F1
#
_cell.length_a   1.000
_cell.length_b   1.000
_cell.length_c   1.000
_cell.angle_alpha   90.00
_cell.angle_beta   90.00
_cell.angle_gamma   90.00
#
_symmetry.space_group_name_H-M   'P 1'
#
loop_
_entity.id
_entity.type
_entity.pdbx_description
1 polymer ?
#
loop_
_entity_poly.entity_id
_entity_poly.type
_entity_poly.pdbx_seq_one_letter_code
_entity_poly.pdbx_strand_id
1 'polypeptide(L)'
;MGTVDADCLRQTPAFLGDVDAAINLLGQQHPELFNFNDTSGEGAWRVLDADRYYAGVIANLQARDFCAGFDLQNLQVKSSNAFSEDYDILLSSGFIRRGASSYRQTCTPANFPLDPKDLIDSVRVAFFGFKCPDDVAVPNNGGNRLPVGCTGNVTATPKNKDNQDVDPRIHGSQITWTFEVESGKPAELINYPDQPFNKSVVGLEVGNFTLCAIVKEVQGCLHGEVVTPTPR
;
A
#
# COMPACT_ATOMS: atom_id res chain seq x y z
N MET A 1 5.42 8.27 15.33
CA MET A 1 5.47 7.79 13.94
C MET A 1 6.23 8.83 13.11
N GLY A 2 6.62 8.50 11.88
CA GLY A 2 7.16 9.46 10.92
C GLY A 2 6.06 10.23 10.20
N THR A 3 6.41 11.02 9.18
CA THR A 3 5.48 11.81 8.35
C THR A 3 5.83 11.75 6.86
N VAL A 4 4.80 11.66 6.02
CA VAL A 4 4.89 11.67 4.54
C VAL A 4 5.35 13.00 3.94
N ASP A 5 5.34 14.07 4.73
CA ASP A 5 5.75 15.42 4.31
C ASP A 5 7.19 15.74 4.71
N ALA A 6 7.96 14.73 5.14
CA ALA A 6 9.37 14.90 5.44
C ALA A 6 10.15 15.37 4.21
N ASP A 7 11.05 16.34 4.42
CA ASP A 7 12.00 16.72 3.37
C ASP A 7 13.16 15.74 3.36
N CYS A 8 13.33 15.04 2.24
CA CYS A 8 14.31 13.97 2.07
C CYS A 8 15.39 14.39 1.09
N LEU A 9 16.60 14.57 1.63
CA LEU A 9 17.75 15.05 0.86
C LEU A 9 18.95 14.15 1.11
N ARG A 10 19.83 14.06 0.11
CA ARG A 10 21.10 13.34 0.27
C ARG A 10 22.05 14.16 1.14
N GLN A 11 22.46 13.61 2.28
CA GLN A 11 23.34 14.21 3.27
C GLN A 11 24.47 13.23 3.66
N THR A 12 25.21 13.54 4.72
CA THR A 12 26.14 12.59 5.33
C THR A 12 25.37 11.64 6.23
N PRO A 13 25.46 10.31 6.04
CA PRO A 13 24.68 9.37 6.81
C PRO A 13 25.17 9.28 8.26
N ALA A 14 24.23 9.33 9.20
CA ALA A 14 24.48 9.13 10.63
C ALA A 14 24.50 7.64 11.02
N PHE A 15 23.71 6.79 10.36
CA PHE A 15 23.50 5.38 10.74
C PHE A 15 24.20 4.37 9.83
N LEU A 16 25.01 4.82 8.86
CA LEU A 16 25.63 3.92 7.88
C LEU A 16 26.49 2.84 8.54
N GLY A 17 27.29 3.23 9.55
CA GLY A 17 28.10 2.30 10.31
C GLY A 17 27.26 1.24 11.04
N ASP A 18 26.08 1.63 11.53
CA ASP A 18 25.17 0.71 12.23
C ASP A 18 24.48 -0.27 11.29
N VAL A 19 24.07 0.20 10.11
CA VAL A 19 23.51 -0.65 9.04
C VAL A 19 24.56 -1.66 8.57
N ASP A 20 25.77 -1.22 8.30
CA ASP A 20 26.85 -2.11 7.88
C ASP A 20 27.22 -3.13 8.97
N ALA A 21 27.22 -2.72 10.25
CA ALA A 21 27.42 -3.65 11.36
C ALA A 21 26.28 -4.68 11.48
N ALA A 22 25.03 -4.29 11.27
CA ALA A 22 23.89 -5.20 11.29
C ALA A 22 23.94 -6.25 10.16
N ILE A 23 24.38 -5.86 8.97
CA ILE A 23 24.64 -6.76 7.84
C ILE A 23 25.76 -7.76 8.19
N ASN A 24 26.88 -7.28 8.75
CA ASN A 24 27.98 -8.15 9.16
C ASN A 24 27.54 -9.17 10.20
N LEU A 25 26.77 -8.72 11.21
CA LEU A 25 26.25 -9.60 12.26
C LEU A 25 25.31 -10.65 11.67
N LEU A 26 24.46 -10.28 10.71
CA LEU A 26 23.58 -11.23 10.03
C LEU A 26 24.37 -12.32 9.29
N GLY A 27 25.47 -11.94 8.61
CA GLY A 27 26.38 -12.90 7.98
C GLY A 27 27.00 -13.91 8.96
N GLN A 28 27.21 -13.50 10.21
CA GLN A 28 27.73 -14.39 11.26
C GLN A 28 26.65 -15.30 11.86
N GLN A 29 25.45 -14.76 12.08
CA GLN A 29 24.33 -15.48 12.69
C GLN A 29 23.64 -16.46 11.73
N HIS A 30 23.52 -16.06 10.47
CA HIS A 30 22.76 -16.76 9.44
C HIS A 30 23.59 -16.91 8.15
N PRO A 31 24.73 -17.62 8.19
CA PRO A 31 25.57 -17.81 7.01
C PRO A 31 24.83 -18.51 5.86
N GLU A 32 23.77 -19.26 6.13
CA GLU A 32 22.94 -19.92 5.12
C GLU A 32 22.19 -18.96 4.19
N LEU A 33 22.07 -17.68 4.55
CA LEU A 33 21.44 -16.66 3.71
C LEU A 33 22.36 -16.13 2.62
N PHE A 34 23.64 -16.49 2.66
CA PHE A 34 24.68 -15.91 1.81
C PHE A 34 25.46 -16.98 1.05
N ASN A 35 25.83 -16.67 -0.18
CA ASN A 35 26.90 -17.37 -0.87
C ASN A 35 28.17 -16.50 -0.82
N PHE A 36 29.03 -16.78 0.16
CA PHE A 36 30.29 -16.06 0.37
C PHE A 36 31.32 -16.26 -0.75
N ASN A 37 31.13 -17.26 -1.62
CA ASN A 37 32.02 -17.52 -2.76
C ASN A 37 31.61 -16.75 -4.03
N ASP A 38 30.40 -16.18 -4.06
CA ASP A 38 29.91 -15.33 -5.15
C ASP A 38 29.85 -13.89 -4.63
N THR A 39 30.77 -13.04 -5.07
CA THR A 39 30.93 -11.68 -4.55
C THR A 39 31.03 -10.67 -5.68
N SER A 40 30.46 -9.48 -5.45
CA SER A 40 30.53 -8.34 -6.38
C SER A 40 31.49 -7.24 -5.88
N GLY A 41 32.49 -7.63 -5.09
CA GLY A 41 33.39 -6.74 -4.36
C GLY A 41 33.55 -7.15 -2.89
N GLU A 42 34.41 -6.45 -2.17
CA GLU A 42 34.70 -6.77 -0.77
C GLU A 42 33.43 -6.65 0.11
N GLY A 43 33.07 -7.74 0.79
CA GLY A 43 31.88 -7.79 1.66
C GLY A 43 30.54 -7.70 0.93
N ALA A 44 30.52 -7.71 -0.40
CA ALA A 44 29.32 -7.69 -1.23
C ALA A 44 28.94 -9.12 -1.65
N TRP A 45 28.56 -9.95 -0.66
CA TRP A 45 28.19 -11.35 -0.88
C TRP A 45 26.86 -11.48 -1.61
N ARG A 46 26.67 -12.59 -2.32
CA ARG A 46 25.38 -12.92 -2.92
C ARG A 46 24.38 -13.31 -1.82
N VAL A 47 23.22 -12.66 -1.82
CA VAL A 47 22.09 -13.00 -0.95
C VAL A 47 21.24 -14.06 -1.64
N LEU A 48 20.94 -15.15 -0.92
CA LEU A 48 20.19 -16.30 -1.42
C LEU A 48 18.68 -16.17 -1.15
N ASP A 49 18.31 -15.43 -0.11
CA ASP A 49 16.92 -15.18 0.29
C ASP A 49 16.79 -13.71 0.73
N ALA A 50 16.21 -12.89 -0.15
CA ALA A 50 16.10 -11.46 0.06
C ALA A 50 15.18 -11.09 1.23
N ASP A 51 14.06 -11.81 1.39
CA ASP A 51 13.08 -11.52 2.42
C ASP A 51 13.66 -11.80 3.81
N ARG A 52 14.33 -12.95 3.98
CA ARG A 52 15.03 -13.26 5.24
C ARG A 52 16.22 -12.35 5.48
N TYR A 53 16.89 -11.87 4.44
CA TYR A 53 17.97 -10.90 4.56
C TYR A 53 17.47 -9.55 5.13
N TYR A 54 16.41 -8.96 4.55
CA TYR A 54 15.84 -7.72 5.07
C TYR A 54 15.33 -7.89 6.50
N ALA A 55 14.59 -8.95 6.78
CA ALA A 55 14.07 -9.23 8.11
C ALA A 55 15.19 -9.37 9.15
N GLY A 56 16.29 -10.06 8.81
CA GLY A 56 17.43 -10.23 9.68
C GLY A 56 18.19 -8.93 9.97
N VAL A 57 18.41 -8.08 8.95
CA VAL A 57 19.07 -6.77 9.14
C VAL A 57 18.21 -5.87 10.04
N ILE A 58 16.89 -5.83 9.80
CA ILE A 58 15.94 -5.09 10.64
C ILE A 58 16.01 -5.58 12.09
N ALA A 59 15.97 -6.89 12.32
CA ALA A 59 16.03 -7.47 13.66
C ALA A 59 17.33 -7.08 14.40
N ASN A 60 18.47 -7.10 13.70
CA ASN A 60 19.76 -6.72 14.27
C ASN A 60 19.84 -5.21 14.60
N LEU A 61 19.21 -4.34 13.82
CA LEU A 61 19.09 -2.92 14.14
C LEU A 61 18.16 -2.68 15.33
N GLN A 62 17.01 -3.36 15.37
CA GLN A 62 16.06 -3.27 16.47
C GLN A 62 16.63 -3.76 17.79
N ALA A 63 17.48 -4.79 17.78
CA ALA A 63 18.21 -5.26 18.95
C ALA A 63 19.21 -4.22 19.51
N ARG A 64 19.49 -3.14 18.77
CA ARG A 64 20.36 -2.02 19.15
C ARG A 64 19.57 -0.72 19.34
N ASP A 65 18.29 -0.83 19.69
CA ASP A 65 17.36 0.27 19.97
C ASP A 65 17.04 1.20 18.78
N PHE A 66 17.34 0.78 17.55
CA PHE A 66 16.85 1.49 16.36
C PHE A 66 15.43 1.06 16.00
N CYS A 67 14.63 2.01 15.54
CA CYS A 67 13.45 1.69 14.74
C CYS A 67 13.89 1.45 13.30
N ALA A 68 13.69 0.23 12.80
CA ALA A 68 13.98 -0.13 11.41
C ALA A 68 12.77 -0.80 10.74
N GLY A 69 12.63 -0.58 9.44
CA GLY A 69 11.63 -1.23 8.59
C GLY A 69 11.99 -1.15 7.11
N PHE A 70 11.18 -1.77 6.27
CA PHE A 70 11.40 -1.82 4.83
C PHE A 70 10.14 -1.41 4.09
N ASP A 71 10.24 -0.37 3.25
CA ASP A 71 9.13 0.17 2.45
C ASP A 71 9.03 -0.50 1.07
N LEU A 72 9.70 -1.66 0.90
CA LEU A 72 9.77 -2.46 -0.34
C LEU A 72 10.80 -1.95 -1.34
N GLN A 73 11.36 -0.77 -1.10
CA GLN A 73 12.41 -0.19 -1.90
C GLN A 73 13.69 0.05 -1.09
N ASN A 74 13.56 0.55 0.14
CA ASN A 74 14.63 0.93 1.02
C ASN A 74 14.40 0.41 2.45
N LEU A 75 15.49 0.05 3.11
CA LEU A 75 15.57 -0.07 4.55
C LEU A 75 15.55 1.34 5.14
N GLN A 76 14.61 1.61 6.04
CA GLN A 76 14.46 2.89 6.71
C GLN A 76 14.88 2.73 8.17
N VAL A 77 15.74 3.62 8.67
CA VAL A 77 16.33 3.54 10.02
C VAL A 77 16.20 4.87 10.74
N LYS A 78 15.82 4.83 12.01
CA LYS A 78 15.86 5.99 12.91
C LYS A 78 16.11 5.59 14.36
N SER A 79 16.71 6.49 15.13
CA SER A 79 16.82 6.38 16.60
C SER A 79 15.85 7.31 17.34
N SER A 80 15.25 8.28 16.65
CA SER A 80 14.24 9.21 17.19
C SER A 80 13.30 9.67 16.08
N ASN A 81 12.27 10.47 16.39
CA ASN A 81 11.40 11.06 15.35
C ASN A 81 12.01 12.31 14.69
N ALA A 82 13.23 12.73 15.08
CA ALA A 82 13.86 13.93 14.53
C ALA A 82 14.30 13.75 13.07
N PHE A 83 14.75 12.56 12.69
CA PHE A 83 15.10 12.23 11.31
C PHE A 83 15.09 10.71 11.10
N SER A 84 15.01 10.27 9.84
CA SER A 84 15.26 8.89 9.42
C SER A 84 16.20 8.87 8.23
N GLU A 85 16.82 7.72 7.98
CA GLU A 85 17.69 7.52 6.83
C GLU A 85 17.24 6.29 6.05
N ASP A 86 17.30 6.40 4.73
CA ASP A 86 16.91 5.34 3.82
C ASP A 86 18.15 4.73 3.17
N TYR A 87 18.15 3.41 3.07
CA TYR A 87 19.24 2.60 2.55
C TYR A 87 18.72 1.55 1.57
N ASP A 88 19.30 1.50 0.37
CA ASP A 88 19.18 0.34 -0.51
C ASP A 88 20.34 -0.59 -0.17
N ILE A 89 20.05 -1.72 0.47
CA ILE A 89 21.07 -2.66 0.97
C ILE A 89 21.22 -3.91 0.10
N LEU A 90 20.54 -3.96 -1.06
CA LEU A 90 20.57 -5.09 -1.96
C LEU A 90 20.52 -4.62 -3.42
N LEU A 91 21.59 -4.90 -4.16
CA LEU A 91 21.61 -4.66 -5.60
C LEU A 91 20.56 -5.52 -6.30
N SER A 92 20.00 -5.03 -7.41
CA SER A 92 19.08 -5.83 -8.24
C SER A 92 19.71 -7.12 -8.79
N SER A 93 21.04 -7.19 -8.85
CA SER A 93 21.81 -8.40 -9.18
C SER A 93 21.86 -9.42 -8.03
N GLY A 94 21.29 -9.12 -6.86
CA GLY A 94 21.21 -10.01 -5.70
C GLY A 94 22.43 -9.97 -4.77
N PHE A 95 23.33 -9.01 -4.94
CA PHE A 95 24.50 -8.83 -4.07
C PHE A 95 24.24 -7.73 -3.04
N ILE A 96 24.79 -7.90 -1.84
CA ILE A 96 24.70 -6.89 -0.76
C ILE A 96 25.23 -5.54 -1.30
N ARG A 97 24.47 -4.47 -1.07
CA ARG A 97 24.91 -3.09 -1.28
C ARG A 97 25.35 -2.48 0.06
N ARG A 98 26.56 -1.91 0.13
CA ARG A 98 27.18 -1.44 1.38
C ARG A 98 27.82 -0.06 1.28
N GLY A 99 28.22 0.49 2.43
CA GLY A 99 28.94 1.75 2.52
C GLY A 99 28.15 2.92 1.91
N ALA A 100 28.87 3.96 1.46
CA ALA A 100 28.23 5.16 0.91
C ALA A 100 27.30 4.91 -0.30
N SER A 101 27.42 3.74 -0.95
CA SER A 101 26.58 3.34 -2.07
C SER A 101 25.18 2.86 -1.66
N SER A 102 25.01 2.37 -0.42
CA SER A 102 23.71 1.94 0.11
C SER A 102 22.85 3.11 0.56
N TYR A 103 23.46 4.16 1.09
CA TYR A 103 22.75 5.36 1.53
C TYR A 103 22.02 6.06 0.37
N ARG A 104 20.76 6.42 0.62
CA ARG A 104 19.90 7.13 -0.31
C ARG A 104 19.69 8.57 0.10
N GLN A 105 19.18 8.79 1.31
CA GLN A 105 18.71 10.09 1.77
C GLN A 105 18.51 10.10 3.28
N THR A 106 18.46 11.32 3.83
CA THR A 106 18.04 11.62 5.19
C THR A 106 16.76 12.44 5.09
N CYS A 107 15.72 11.98 5.77
CA CYS A 107 14.42 12.65 5.84
C CYS A 107 14.29 13.36 7.18
N THR A 108 13.90 14.64 7.14
CA THR A 108 13.64 15.46 8.33
C THR A 108 12.24 16.10 8.27
N PRO A 109 11.35 15.86 9.26
CA PRO A 109 11.51 14.90 10.36
C PRO A 109 11.50 13.44 9.85
N ALA A 110 11.55 12.45 10.74
CA ALA A 110 11.56 11.04 10.32
C ALA A 110 10.36 10.70 9.41
N ASN A 111 10.59 9.90 8.36
CA ASN A 111 9.57 9.47 7.38
C ASN A 111 9.11 8.00 7.58
N PHE A 112 9.46 7.37 8.72
CA PHE A 112 9.06 5.99 9.02
C PHE A 112 8.94 5.74 10.54
N PRO A 113 8.17 4.75 11.02
CA PRO A 113 7.03 4.17 10.31
C PRO A 113 5.96 5.23 10.14
N LEU A 114 5.35 5.24 8.96
CA LEU A 114 4.21 6.09 8.67
C LEU A 114 2.94 5.44 9.23
N ASP A 115 2.00 6.25 9.71
CA ASP A 115 0.67 5.73 9.98
C ASP A 115 0.06 5.37 8.60
N PRO A 116 -0.48 4.15 8.40
CA PRO A 116 -1.14 3.81 7.14
C PRO A 116 -2.19 4.82 6.69
N LYS A 117 -2.84 5.53 7.62
CA LYS A 117 -3.77 6.62 7.27
C LYS A 117 -3.07 7.83 6.64
N ASP A 118 -1.80 8.09 6.97
CA ASP A 118 -1.00 9.17 6.38
C ASP A 118 -0.57 8.83 4.94
N LEU A 119 -0.61 7.53 4.57
CA LEU A 119 -0.31 7.03 3.23
C LEU A 119 -1.55 6.95 2.32
N ILE A 120 -2.75 6.99 2.90
CA ILE A 120 -4.02 6.96 2.18
C ILE A 120 -4.61 8.37 2.22
N ASP A 121 -4.52 9.08 1.11
CA ASP A 121 -5.15 10.39 0.94
C ASP A 121 -6.68 10.26 0.82
N SER A 122 -7.14 9.25 0.07
CA SER A 122 -8.56 9.00 -0.16
C SER A 122 -8.84 7.54 -0.46
N VAL A 123 -10.09 7.11 -0.29
CA VAL A 123 -10.56 5.81 -0.78
C VAL A 123 -11.47 6.06 -1.98
N ARG A 124 -11.03 5.69 -3.18
CA ARG A 124 -11.89 5.79 -4.36
C ARG A 124 -12.91 4.65 -4.35
N VAL A 125 -14.19 4.96 -4.11
CA VAL A 125 -15.29 4.00 -4.26
C VAL A 125 -16.00 4.28 -5.59
N ALA A 126 -15.92 3.35 -6.53
CA ALA A 126 -16.46 3.58 -7.88
C ALA A 126 -16.84 2.28 -8.60
N PHE A 127 -17.73 2.40 -9.59
CA PHE A 127 -17.99 1.32 -10.53
C PHE A 127 -16.76 1.03 -11.39
N PHE A 128 -16.46 -0.26 -11.60
CA PHE A 128 -15.43 -0.71 -12.53
C PHE A 128 -15.96 -1.61 -13.65
N GLY A 129 -17.23 -2.01 -13.58
CA GLY A 129 -17.90 -2.73 -14.63
C GLY A 129 -19.37 -2.94 -14.34
N PHE A 130 -20.11 -3.40 -15.34
CA PHE A 130 -21.55 -3.65 -15.25
C PHE A 130 -21.93 -4.94 -15.96
N LYS A 131 -23.03 -5.54 -15.51
CA LYS A 131 -23.77 -6.60 -16.20
C LYS A 131 -25.22 -6.14 -16.32
N CYS A 132 -25.72 -6.05 -17.55
CA CYS A 132 -27.07 -5.59 -17.85
C CYS A 132 -27.80 -6.62 -18.73
N PRO A 133 -29.14 -6.58 -18.79
CA PRO A 133 -29.91 -7.24 -19.83
C PRO A 133 -29.44 -6.81 -21.23
N ASP A 134 -29.63 -7.69 -22.23
CA ASP A 134 -29.07 -7.49 -23.57
C ASP A 134 -29.61 -6.24 -24.30
N ASP A 135 -30.85 -5.87 -23.98
CA ASP A 135 -31.59 -4.73 -24.53
C ASP A 135 -31.32 -3.40 -23.81
N VAL A 136 -30.52 -3.41 -22.74
CA VAL A 136 -30.19 -2.21 -21.94
C VAL A 136 -28.78 -1.73 -22.26
N ALA A 137 -28.64 -0.42 -22.54
CA ALA A 137 -27.36 0.23 -22.76
C ALA A 137 -26.48 0.17 -21.49
N VAL A 138 -25.22 -0.24 -21.66
CA VAL A 138 -24.25 -0.36 -20.57
C VAL A 138 -23.77 1.04 -20.14
N PRO A 139 -23.84 1.39 -18.83
CA PRO A 139 -23.40 2.70 -18.34
C PRO A 139 -21.89 2.91 -18.41
N ASN A 140 -21.48 4.19 -18.27
CA ASN A 140 -20.09 4.54 -18.00
C ASN A 140 -19.76 4.36 -16.51
N ASN A 141 -18.63 3.71 -16.22
CA ASN A 141 -18.06 3.52 -14.88
C ASN A 141 -17.97 4.81 -14.05
N GLY A 142 -17.62 5.95 -14.66
CA GLY A 142 -17.50 7.24 -13.98
C GLY A 142 -18.81 8.02 -13.83
N GLY A 143 -19.92 7.50 -14.35
CA GLY A 143 -21.19 8.22 -14.39
C GLY A 143 -22.02 8.14 -13.11
N ASN A 144 -21.62 7.30 -12.15
CA ASN A 144 -22.36 7.02 -10.91
C ASN A 144 -23.83 6.63 -11.13
N ARG A 145 -24.15 6.04 -12.29
CA ARG A 145 -25.50 5.67 -12.70
C ARG A 145 -25.61 4.17 -12.88
N LEU A 146 -26.70 3.60 -12.35
CA LEU A 146 -27.01 2.17 -12.45
C LEU A 146 -28.43 1.99 -13.00
N PRO A 147 -28.63 1.50 -14.23
CA PRO A 147 -29.96 1.25 -14.73
C PRO A 147 -30.68 0.17 -13.92
N VAL A 148 -32.01 0.30 -13.78
CA VAL A 148 -32.86 -0.76 -13.23
C VAL A 148 -32.61 -2.08 -13.99
N GLY A 149 -32.45 -3.18 -13.26
CA GLY A 149 -32.14 -4.50 -13.80
C GLY A 149 -30.66 -4.75 -14.09
N CYS A 150 -29.79 -3.74 -14.04
CA CYS A 150 -28.35 -3.93 -14.12
C CYS A 150 -27.72 -4.25 -12.76
N THR A 151 -26.59 -4.92 -12.79
CA THR A 151 -25.65 -5.08 -11.68
C THR A 151 -24.38 -4.28 -11.98
N GLY A 152 -24.01 -3.35 -11.10
CA GLY A 152 -22.74 -2.62 -11.16
C GLY A 152 -21.74 -3.19 -10.17
N ASN A 153 -20.54 -3.53 -10.64
CA ASN A 153 -19.44 -3.97 -9.80
C ASN A 153 -18.69 -2.75 -9.28
N VAL A 154 -18.56 -2.64 -7.96
CA VAL A 154 -17.95 -1.51 -7.25
C VAL A 154 -16.67 -1.99 -6.57
N THR A 155 -15.63 -1.17 -6.63
CA THR A 155 -14.39 -1.38 -5.89
C THR A 155 -14.11 -0.19 -4.99
N ALA A 156 -13.49 -0.46 -3.84
CA ALA A 156 -12.84 0.56 -3.02
C ALA A 156 -11.33 0.48 -3.26
N THR A 157 -10.70 1.57 -3.68
CA THR A 157 -9.26 1.60 -3.95
C THR A 157 -8.62 2.73 -3.15
N PRO A 158 -7.85 2.42 -2.10
CA PRO A 158 -7.04 3.43 -1.39
C PRO A 158 -6.06 4.12 -2.36
N LYS A 159 -6.02 5.45 -2.29
CA LYS A 159 -5.20 6.32 -3.13
C LYS A 159 -4.21 7.11 -2.29
N ASN A 160 -2.99 7.25 -2.78
CA ASN A 160 -2.03 8.20 -2.22
C ASN A 160 -2.32 9.63 -2.74
N LYS A 161 -1.56 10.62 -2.24
CA LYS A 161 -1.68 12.04 -2.64
C LYS A 161 -1.48 12.30 -4.13
N ASP A 162 -0.79 11.40 -4.83
CA ASP A 162 -0.54 11.45 -6.28
C ASP A 162 -1.62 10.68 -7.09
N ASN A 163 -2.71 10.27 -6.43
CA ASN A 163 -3.82 9.48 -6.99
C ASN A 163 -3.43 8.10 -7.54
N GLN A 164 -2.31 7.54 -7.06
CA GLN A 164 -1.86 6.18 -7.34
C GLN A 164 -2.42 5.21 -6.29
N ASP A 165 -2.53 3.94 -6.65
CA ASP A 165 -3.00 2.89 -5.73
C ASP A 165 -2.00 2.72 -4.58
N VAL A 166 -2.49 2.74 -3.35
CA VAL A 166 -1.66 2.41 -2.20
C VAL A 166 -1.40 0.90 -2.19
N ASP A 167 -0.15 0.50 -1.91
CA ASP A 167 0.23 -0.91 -1.89
C ASP A 167 -0.64 -1.71 -0.89
N PRO A 168 -1.19 -2.88 -1.27
CA PRO A 168 -1.98 -3.72 -0.39
C PRO A 168 -1.28 -4.14 0.91
N ARG A 169 0.05 -4.15 0.94
CA ARG A 169 0.85 -4.42 2.15
C ARG A 169 0.75 -3.31 3.19
N ILE A 170 0.42 -2.08 2.79
CA ILE A 170 0.27 -0.91 3.68
C ILE A 170 -1.13 -0.91 4.30
N HIS A 171 -2.16 -1.03 3.46
CA HIS A 171 -3.55 -0.89 3.92
C HIS A 171 -4.15 -2.22 4.40
N GLY A 172 -3.58 -3.36 4.02
CA GLY A 172 -4.04 -4.70 4.41
C GLY A 172 -5.41 -5.06 3.82
N SER A 173 -5.99 -6.15 4.32
CA SER A 173 -7.28 -6.68 3.83
C SER A 173 -8.51 -6.12 4.54
N GLN A 174 -8.32 -5.38 5.64
CA GLN A 174 -9.42 -4.91 6.50
C GLN A 174 -10.11 -3.68 5.89
N ILE A 175 -11.43 -3.76 5.76
CA ILE A 175 -12.28 -2.72 5.20
C ILE A 175 -13.68 -2.82 5.81
N THR A 176 -14.27 -1.67 6.11
CA THR A 176 -15.67 -1.58 6.55
C THR A 176 -16.50 -0.97 5.44
N TRP A 177 -17.69 -1.52 5.19
CA TRP A 177 -18.63 -1.00 4.21
C TRP A 177 -19.91 -0.52 4.89
N THR A 178 -20.44 0.61 4.44
CA THR A 178 -21.79 1.08 4.78
C THR A 178 -22.60 1.28 3.51
N PHE A 179 -23.88 0.92 3.56
CA PHE A 179 -24.79 1.03 2.44
C PHE A 179 -26.12 1.62 2.90
N GLU A 180 -26.49 2.73 2.28
CA GLU A 180 -27.66 3.52 2.64
C GLU A 180 -28.48 3.81 1.39
N VAL A 181 -29.81 3.86 1.56
CA VAL A 181 -30.77 4.23 0.53
C VAL A 181 -31.68 5.32 1.08
N GLU A 182 -31.97 6.36 0.29
CA GLU A 182 -32.72 7.53 0.78
C GLU A 182 -34.21 7.21 1.04
N SER A 183 -34.83 6.41 0.17
CA SER A 183 -36.20 5.96 0.31
C SER A 183 -36.48 4.75 -0.58
N GLY A 184 -37.36 3.84 -0.15
CA GLY A 184 -37.68 2.63 -0.92
C GLY A 184 -36.55 1.60 -0.87
N LYS A 185 -36.41 0.83 -1.95
CA LYS A 185 -35.34 -0.15 -2.17
C LYS A 185 -34.74 0.03 -3.58
N PRO A 186 -34.18 1.21 -3.90
CA PRO A 186 -33.63 1.49 -5.23
C PRO A 186 -32.53 0.53 -5.61
N ALA A 187 -31.76 0.05 -4.64
CA ALA A 187 -30.68 -0.88 -4.88
C ALA A 187 -30.50 -1.90 -3.76
N GLU A 188 -29.86 -3.02 -4.11
CA GLU A 188 -29.43 -4.06 -3.18
C GLU A 188 -27.93 -4.32 -3.31
N LEU A 189 -27.26 -4.57 -2.18
CA LEU A 189 -25.82 -4.82 -2.11
C LEU A 189 -25.51 -6.32 -2.06
N ILE A 190 -24.63 -6.77 -2.93
CA ILE A 190 -24.05 -8.12 -2.94
C ILE A 190 -22.65 -8.07 -2.33
N ASN A 191 -22.42 -8.95 -1.35
CA ASN A 191 -21.16 -9.07 -0.64
C ASN A 191 -20.33 -10.25 -1.13
N TYR A 192 -19.02 -10.06 -1.23
CA TYR A 192 -18.04 -11.09 -1.58
C TYR A 192 -17.07 -11.29 -0.40
N PRO A 193 -17.23 -12.34 0.42
CA PRO A 193 -16.34 -12.58 1.57
C PRO A 193 -14.86 -12.71 1.18
N ASP A 194 -14.59 -13.34 0.03
CA ASP A 194 -13.22 -13.58 -0.46
C ASP A 194 -12.64 -12.39 -1.25
N GLN A 195 -13.44 -11.35 -1.50
CA GLN A 195 -13.02 -10.13 -2.19
C GLN A 195 -13.48 -8.89 -1.39
N PRO A 196 -12.84 -8.61 -0.24
CA PRO A 196 -13.34 -7.63 0.72
C PRO A 196 -13.47 -6.20 0.15
N PHE A 197 -12.60 -5.84 -0.80
CA PHE A 197 -12.58 -4.53 -1.49
C PHE A 197 -13.57 -4.41 -2.66
N ASN A 198 -14.28 -5.49 -3.01
CA ASN A 198 -15.26 -5.48 -4.07
C ASN A 198 -16.67 -5.73 -3.51
N LYS A 199 -17.64 -5.09 -4.14
CA LYS A 199 -19.07 -5.31 -3.93
C LYS A 199 -19.76 -5.25 -5.28
N SER A 200 -21.00 -5.73 -5.33
CA SER A 200 -21.87 -5.42 -6.46
C SER A 200 -23.15 -4.78 -5.96
N VAL A 201 -23.68 -3.85 -6.74
CA VAL A 201 -24.94 -3.16 -6.48
C VAL A 201 -25.91 -3.53 -7.59
N VAL A 202 -27.12 -3.97 -7.23
CA VAL A 202 -28.18 -4.31 -8.17
C VAL A 202 -29.19 -3.17 -8.19
N GLY A 203 -29.51 -2.63 -9.36
CA GLY A 203 -30.55 -1.60 -9.52
C GLY A 203 -31.93 -2.23 -9.58
N LEU A 204 -32.83 -1.85 -8.67
CA LEU A 204 -34.17 -2.43 -8.53
C LEU A 204 -35.28 -1.44 -8.91
N GLU A 205 -35.17 -0.19 -8.46
CA GLU A 205 -36.11 0.89 -8.77
C GLU A 205 -35.38 2.23 -8.79
N VAL A 206 -35.97 3.24 -9.44
CA VAL A 206 -35.35 4.57 -9.55
C VAL A 206 -35.19 5.19 -8.16
N GLY A 207 -33.99 5.70 -7.87
CA GLY A 207 -33.69 6.37 -6.60
C GLY A 207 -32.20 6.38 -6.28
N ASN A 208 -31.83 7.08 -5.21
CA ASN A 208 -30.43 7.25 -4.82
C ASN A 208 -29.98 6.19 -3.81
N PHE A 209 -28.70 5.85 -3.87
CA PHE A 209 -28.01 5.06 -2.86
C PHE A 209 -26.64 5.66 -2.56
N THR A 210 -26.14 5.43 -1.35
CA THR A 210 -24.76 5.73 -0.97
C THR A 210 -24.09 4.45 -0.51
N LEU A 211 -22.92 4.16 -1.10
CA LEU A 211 -22.07 3.06 -0.71
C LEU A 211 -20.72 3.63 -0.30
N CYS A 212 -20.39 3.56 0.98
CA CYS A 212 -19.10 4.02 1.49
C CYS A 212 -18.22 2.85 1.93
N ALA A 213 -16.91 3.07 1.87
CA ALA A 213 -15.91 2.15 2.36
C ALA A 213 -14.89 2.90 3.23
N ILE A 214 -14.49 2.28 4.33
CA ILE A 214 -13.52 2.81 5.28
C ILE A 214 -12.32 1.87 5.32
N VAL A 215 -11.14 2.41 5.04
CA VAL A 215 -9.87 1.68 5.04
C VAL A 215 -8.87 2.50 5.87
N LYS A 216 -8.35 1.90 6.95
CA LYS A 216 -7.42 2.59 7.88
C LYS A 216 -7.93 4.00 8.29
N GLU A 217 -9.20 4.07 8.70
CA GLU A 217 -9.87 5.32 9.14
C GLU A 217 -10.18 6.33 8.02
N VAL A 218 -9.73 6.10 6.78
CA VAL A 218 -10.06 6.96 5.64
C VAL A 218 -11.32 6.45 4.96
N GLN A 219 -12.32 7.34 4.83
CA GLN A 219 -13.59 7.03 4.20
C GLN A 219 -13.65 7.59 2.78
N GLY A 220 -14.23 6.81 1.87
CA GLY A 220 -14.70 7.28 0.58
C GLY A 220 -16.07 6.73 0.26
N CYS A 221 -16.80 7.42 -0.62
CA CYS A 221 -18.19 7.09 -0.93
C CYS A 221 -18.47 7.16 -2.44
N LEU A 222 -19.26 6.20 -2.91
CA LEU A 222 -19.99 6.28 -4.17
C LEU A 222 -21.40 6.77 -3.85
N HIS A 223 -21.72 7.97 -4.32
CA HIS A 223 -23.08 8.49 -4.33
C HIS A 223 -23.67 8.16 -5.70
N GLY A 224 -24.51 7.13 -5.75
CA GLY A 224 -25.04 6.57 -6.98
C GLY A 224 -26.54 6.80 -7.14
N GLU A 225 -26.97 6.82 -8.40
CA GLU A 225 -28.36 6.96 -8.80
C GLU A 225 -28.78 5.73 -9.60
N VAL A 226 -29.85 5.06 -9.17
CA VAL A 226 -30.53 4.06 -9.98
C VAL A 226 -31.47 4.78 -10.94
N VAL A 227 -31.28 4.55 -12.24
CA VAL A 227 -31.93 5.31 -13.31
C VAL A 227 -32.80 4.41 -14.18
N THR A 228 -33.73 5.03 -14.91
CA THR A 228 -34.51 4.33 -15.94
C THR A 228 -33.59 3.73 -17.01
N PRO A 229 -33.78 2.46 -17.42
CA PRO A 229 -32.99 1.84 -18.48
C PRO A 229 -33.10 2.59 -19.80
N THR A 230 -31.97 2.79 -20.46
CA THR A 230 -31.93 3.28 -21.85
C THR A 230 -31.81 2.07 -22.78
N PRO A 231 -32.68 1.94 -23.80
CA PRO A 231 -32.56 0.88 -24.79
C PRO A 231 -31.24 0.94 -25.55
N ARG A 232 -30.75 -0.22 -25.98
CA ARG A 232 -29.53 -0.37 -26.77
C ARG A 232 -29.76 -0.13 -28.27
#